data_AF-A0A8I0GV40-F1
#
_entry.id   AF-A0A8I0GV40-F1
#
_cell.length_a   1.000
_cell.length_b   1.000
_cell.length_c   1.000
_cell.angle_alpha   90.00
_cell.angle_beta   90.00
_cell.angle_gamma   90.00
#
_symmetry.space_group_name_H-M   'P 1'
#
loop_
_entity.id
_entity.type
_entity.pdbx_description
1 polymer ?
#
loop_
_entity_poly.entity_id
_entity_poly.type
_entity_poly.pdbx_seq_one_letter_code
_entity_poly.pdbx_strand_id
1 'polypeptide(L)' 'ETVAIIAKRANQIAADMKRDLEKKLQEFASLNDNLEEISENREQIEISRYYEKLPKPTLIAAEEYVEHKIYYRNPA' A
#
# COMPACT_ATOMS: atom_id res chain seq x y z
N GLU A 1 -5.97 20.09 -14.37
CA GLU A 1 -6.92 19.02 -13.96
C GLU A 1 -6.26 17.64 -13.81
N THR A 2 -5.57 17.11 -14.82
CA THR A 2 -4.92 15.77 -14.80
C THR A 2 -4.02 15.51 -13.59
N VAL A 3 -3.14 16.46 -13.26
CA VAL A 3 -2.24 16.34 -12.09
C VAL A 3 -3.03 16.18 -10.79
N ALA A 4 -4.16 16.89 -10.63
CA ALA A 4 -4.98 16.80 -9.44
C ALA A 4 -5.72 15.46 -9.31
N ILE A 5 -6.11 14.86 -10.44
CA ILE A 5 -6.75 13.54 -10.50
C ILE A 5 -5.74 12.47 -10.09
N ILE A 6 -4.55 12.46 -10.70
CA ILE A 6 -3.47 11.52 -10.39
C ILE A 6 -3.03 11.66 -8.92
N ALA A 7 -2.88 12.90 -8.42
CA ALA A 7 -2.51 13.14 -7.04
C ALA A 7 -3.55 12.60 -6.04
N LYS A 8 -4.85 12.83 -6.29
CA LYS A 8 -5.91 12.27 -5.46
C LYS A 8 -5.91 10.74 -5.48
N ARG A 9 -5.72 10.14 -6.66
CA ARG A 9 -5.66 8.68 -6.78
C ARG A 9 -4.45 8.08 -6.09
N ALA A 10 -3.27 8.70 -6.24
CA ALA A 10 -2.05 8.28 -5.55
C ALA A 10 -2.22 8.28 -4.02
N ASN A 11 -2.92 9.28 -3.47
CA ASN A 11 -3.21 9.33 -2.03
C ASN A 11 -4.16 8.20 -1.58
N GLN A 12 -5.13 7.81 -2.40
CA GLN A 12 -6.01 6.67 -2.10
C GLN A 12 -5.20 5.37 -2.06
N ILE A 13 -4.39 5.13 -3.11
CA ILE A 13 -3.53 3.94 -3.20
C ILE A 13 -2.56 3.89 -2.01
N ALA A 14 -1.95 5.01 -1.64
CA ALA A 14 -1.05 5.07 -0.49
C ALA A 14 -1.76 4.74 0.84
N ALA A 15 -2.98 5.23 1.03
CA ALA A 15 -3.76 4.95 2.23
C ALA A 15 -4.17 3.47 2.30
N ASP A 16 -4.56 2.88 1.18
CA ASP A 16 -4.95 1.46 1.12
C ASP A 16 -3.74 0.54 1.32
N MET A 17 -2.61 0.83 0.68
CA MET A 17 -1.35 0.09 0.91
C MET A 17 -0.91 0.14 2.37
N LYS A 18 -1.03 1.31 3.02
CA LYS A 18 -0.70 1.47 4.43
C LYS A 18 -1.62 0.63 5.32
N ARG A 19 -2.94 0.66 5.06
CA ARG A 19 -3.91 -0.14 5.82
C ARG A 19 -3.66 -1.63 5.69
N ASP A 20 -3.37 -2.11 4.48
CA ASP A 20 -3.07 -3.52 4.22
C ASP A 20 -1.80 -3.96 4.96
N LEU A 21 -0.77 -3.11 4.96
CA LEU A 21 0.45 -3.37 5.73
C LEU A 21 0.16 -3.41 7.24
N GLU A 22 -0.54 -2.40 7.77
CA GLU A 22 -0.91 -2.35 9.20
C GLU A 22 -1.72 -3.58 9.63
N LYS A 23 -2.66 -4.02 8.80
CA LYS A 23 -3.46 -5.22 9.07
C LYS A 23 -2.60 -6.48 9.15
N LYS A 24 -1.67 -6.66 8.21
CA LYS A 24 -0.71 -7.79 8.25
C LYS A 24 0.20 -7.71 9.46
N LEU A 25 0.68 -6.52 9.82
CA LEU A 25 1.53 -6.34 11.00
C LEU A 25 0.79 -6.65 12.30
N GLN A 26 -0.51 -6.41 12.37
CA GLN A 26 -1.33 -6.74 13.54
C GLN A 26 -1.44 -8.25 13.78
N GLU A 27 -1.32 -9.08 12.74
CA GLU A 27 -1.32 -10.55 12.87
C GLU A 27 -0.10 -11.06 13.64
N PHE A 28 1.04 -10.34 13.60
CA PHE A 28 2.27 -10.66 14.35
C PHE A 28 2.30 -10.06 15.77
N ALA A 29 1.29 -9.28 16.16
CA ALA A 29 1.26 -8.67 17.50
C ALA A 29 0.67 -9.62 18.56
N SER A 30 0.29 -10.85 18.18
CA SER A 30 -0.57 -11.73 18.97
C SER A 30 -0.01 -13.15 19.04
N LEU A 31 0.99 -13.42 19.89
CA LEU A 31 1.29 -14.71 20.57
C LEU A 31 2.61 -14.58 21.35
N ASN A 32 2.69 -15.17 22.55
CA ASN A 32 3.84 -15.06 23.47
C ASN A 32 4.53 -16.43 23.62
N ASP A 33 5.26 -16.87 22.60
CA ASP A 33 6.17 -18.01 22.70
C ASP A 33 7.50 -17.72 21.95
N ASN A 34 8.64 -17.78 22.66
CA ASN A 34 9.95 -17.25 22.20
C ASN A 34 10.43 -17.80 20.83
N LEU A 35 10.03 -19.02 20.46
CA LEU A 35 10.43 -19.64 19.19
C LEU A 35 9.55 -19.16 18.02
N GLU A 36 8.29 -18.85 18.30
CA GLU A 36 7.34 -18.30 17.34
C GLU A 36 7.71 -16.84 17.03
N GLU A 37 8.14 -16.07 18.05
CA GLU A 37 8.63 -14.69 17.92
C GLU A 37 9.80 -14.55 16.93
N ILE A 38 10.75 -15.50 16.89
CA ILE A 38 11.87 -15.46 15.92
C ILE A 38 11.37 -15.67 14.48
N SER A 39 10.39 -16.56 14.28
CA SER A 39 9.79 -16.81 12.98
C SER A 39 8.97 -15.61 12.50
N GLU A 40 8.14 -15.05 13.39
CA GLU A 40 7.31 -13.87 13.15
C GLU A 40 8.17 -12.64 12.79
N ASN A 41 9.27 -12.41 13.49
CA ASN A 41 10.20 -11.33 13.17
C ASN A 41 10.80 -11.46 11.76
N ARG A 42 11.13 -12.69 11.34
CA ARG A 42 11.66 -12.94 9.99
C ARG A 42 10.61 -12.64 8.93
N GLU A 43 9.37 -13.05 9.17
CA GLU A 43 8.24 -12.82 8.26
C GLU A 43 7.88 -11.33 8.18
N GLN A 44 7.89 -10.61 9.30
CA GLN A 44 7.69 -9.16 9.34
C GLN A 44 8.74 -8.40 8.51
N ILE A 45 10.01 -8.79 8.60
CA ILE A 45 11.10 -8.21 7.80
C ILE A 45 10.86 -8.47 6.31
N GLU A 46 10.42 -9.68 5.95
CA GLU A 46 10.15 -10.04 4.56
C GLU A 46 8.96 -9.25 3.98
N ILE A 47 7.88 -9.12 4.74
CA ILE A 47 6.72 -8.29 4.40
C ILE A 47 7.17 -6.83 4.22
N SER A 48 7.94 -6.27 5.16
CA SER A 48 8.42 -4.88 5.06
C SER A 48 9.24 -4.66 3.79
N ARG A 49 10.18 -5.57 3.49
CA ARG A 49 10.99 -5.53 2.25
C ARG A 49 10.14 -5.67 0.99
N TYR A 50 9.07 -6.45 1.03
CA TYR A 50 8.15 -6.58 -0.10
C TYR A 50 7.46 -5.25 -0.40
N TYR A 51 6.90 -4.59 0.62
CA TYR A 51 6.22 -3.30 0.45
C TYR A 51 7.18 -2.17 0.05
N GLU A 52 8.45 -2.21 0.45
CA GLU A 52 9.48 -1.28 -0.03
C GLU A 52 9.82 -1.44 -1.51
N LYS A 53 9.68 -2.66 -2.07
CA LYS A 53 9.92 -2.94 -3.49
C LYS A 53 8.74 -2.60 -4.39
N LEU A 54 7.56 -2.35 -3.82
CA LEU A 54 6.38 -2.01 -4.61
C LEU A 54 6.54 -0.66 -5.32
N PRO A 55 5.94 -0.51 -6.51
CA PRO A 55 5.96 0.76 -7.22
C PRO A 55 5.32 1.87 -6.38
N LYS A 56 5.88 3.07 -6.48
CA LYS A 56 5.34 4.24 -5.74
C LYS A 56 3.87 4.47 -6.14
N PRO A 57 2.99 4.82 -5.19
CA PRO A 57 1.57 5.07 -5.47
C PRO A 57 1.31 6.07 -6.60
N THR A 58 2.23 7.03 -6.78
CA THR A 58 2.19 8.01 -7.87
C THR A 58 2.39 7.40 -9.25
N LEU A 59 3.23 6.37 -9.38
CA LEU A 59 3.46 5.66 -10.64
C LEU A 59 2.26 4.78 -10.98
N ILE A 60 1.71 4.07 -9.99
CA ILE A 60 0.50 3.25 -10.16
C ILE A 60 -0.68 4.14 -10.58
N ALA A 61 -0.89 5.27 -9.91
CA ALA A 61 -1.95 6.21 -10.26
C ALA A 61 -1.78 6.82 -11.67
N ALA A 62 -0.54 7.05 -12.10
CA ALA A 62 -0.27 7.55 -13.45
C ALA A 62 -0.59 6.48 -14.51
N GLU A 63 -0.23 5.23 -14.27
CA GLU A 63 -0.54 4.10 -15.15
C GLU A 63 -2.05 3.88 -15.25
N GLU A 64 -2.76 3.82 -14.12
CA GLU A 64 -4.24 3.69 -14.10
C GLU A 64 -4.94 4.84 -14.84
N TYR A 65 -4.37 6.04 -14.79
CA TYR A 65 -4.88 7.21 -15.53
C TYR A 65 -4.70 7.02 -17.05
N VAL A 66 -3.51 6.59 -17.50
CA VAL A 66 -3.22 6.33 -18.91
C VAL A 66 -4.08 5.19 -19.46
N GLU A 67 -4.33 4.16 -18.66
CA GLU A 67 -5.20 3.04 -19.01
C GLU A 67 -6.70 3.35 -18.92
N HIS A 68 -7.08 4.59 -18.59
CA HIS A 68 -8.48 5.03 -18.44
C HIS A 68 -9.27 4.21 -17.41
N LYS A 69 -8.58 3.65 -16.39
CA LYS A 69 -9.18 2.89 -15.29
C LYS A 69 -9.74 3.79 -14.18
N ILE A 70 -9.46 5.09 -14.24
CA ILE A 70 -9.90 6.08 -13.24
C ILE A 70 -11.09 6.86 -13.78
N TYR A 71 -12.25 6.70 -13.15
CA TYR A 71 -13.37 7.61 -13.37
C TYR A 71 -13.16 8.91 -12.58
N TYR A 72 -13.25 10.04 -13.27
CA TYR A 72 -13.28 11.35 -12.66
C TYR A 72 -14.36 12.21 -13.31
N ARG A 73 -15.06 13.01 -12.50
CA ARG A 73 -16.04 13.97 -12.97
C ARG A 73 -15.49 15.36 -12.70
N ASN A 74 -15.49 16.22 -13.71
CA ASN A 74 -15.28 17.64 -13.50
C ASN A 74 -16.65 18.25 -13.08
N PRO A 75 -16.77 18.80 -11.87
CA PRO A 75 -18.00 19.46 -11.42
C PRO A 75 -18.15 20.91 -11.92
N ALA A 76 -17.26 21.38 -12.80
CA ALA A 76 -17.38 22.67 -13.47
C ALA A 76 -18.66 22.80 -14.30
#